data_AF-A0A7Z0C6M7-F1
#
_entry.id   AF-A0A7Z0C6M7-F1
#
_cell.length_a   1.000
_cell.length_b   1.000
_cell.length_c   1.000
_cell.angle_alpha   90.00
_cell.angle_beta   90.00
_cell.angle_gamma   90.00
#
_symmetry.space_group_name_H-M   'P 1'
#
loop_
_entity.id
_entity.type
_entity.pdbx_description
1 polymer ?
#
loop_
_entity_poly.entity_id
_entity_poly.type
_entity_poly.pdbx_seq_one_letter_code
_entity_poly.pdbx_strand_id
1 'polypeptide(L)'
;MPADPGAIRALAHRLRTQADDVRREADRLVALLDSTPWHGRTAEAARARGRERAGVLRGTAALHDTAATALDRHAHEVERRRELIAHVERVVAGLVEEAVQTAADGGARVRELVVPPPGAREWLDVDVRSVAAVLEREAA
;
A
#
# COMPACT_ATOMS: atom_id res chain seq x y z
N MET A 1 -4.69 10.33 9.30
CA MET A 1 -4.48 10.44 7.84
C MET A 1 -4.37 9.04 7.28
N PRO A 2 -5.25 8.61 6.35
CA PRO A 2 -5.04 7.33 5.65
C PRO A 2 -3.69 7.39 4.95
N ALA A 3 -2.85 6.38 5.15
CA ALA A 3 -1.46 6.37 4.66
C ALA A 3 -1.42 6.68 3.16
N ASP A 4 -0.58 7.63 2.77
CA ASP A 4 -0.38 8.02 1.37
C ASP A 4 0.31 6.89 0.59
N PRO A 5 -0.30 6.34 -0.49
CA PRO A 5 0.32 5.33 -1.34
C PRO A 5 1.67 5.77 -1.89
N GLY A 6 1.86 7.06 -2.18
CA GLY A 6 3.14 7.62 -2.59
C GLY A 6 4.22 7.43 -1.53
N ALA A 7 3.92 7.83 -0.28
CA ALA A 7 4.80 7.60 0.86
C ALA A 7 5.10 6.11 1.13
N ILE A 8 4.11 5.21 0.95
CA ILE A 8 4.31 3.76 1.11
C ILE A 8 5.28 3.22 0.05
N ARG A 9 5.10 3.60 -1.23
CA ARG A 9 6.02 3.20 -2.31
C ARG A 9 7.42 3.76 -2.12
N ALA A 10 7.53 5.00 -1.65
CA ALA A 10 8.82 5.60 -1.33
C ALA A 10 9.55 4.81 -0.23
N LEU A 11 8.82 4.30 0.77
CA LEU A 11 9.40 3.39 1.77
C LEU A 11 9.82 2.05 1.17
N ALA A 12 8.99 1.44 0.33
CA ALA A 12 9.32 0.20 -0.37
C ALA A 12 10.61 0.35 -1.21
N HIS A 13 10.74 1.44 -1.94
CA HIS A 13 11.94 1.75 -2.72
C HIS A 13 13.18 1.87 -1.83
N ARG A 14 13.10 2.60 -0.71
CA ARG A 14 14.20 2.70 0.26
C ARG A 14 14.64 1.33 0.79
N LEU A 15 13.70 0.43 1.08
CA LEU A 15 14.04 -0.92 1.54
C LEU A 15 14.78 -1.73 0.47
N ARG A 16 14.41 -1.59 -0.81
CA ARG A 16 15.15 -2.24 -1.92
C ARG A 16 16.57 -1.69 -2.04
N THR A 17 16.74 -0.37 -1.95
CA THR A 17 18.07 0.26 -1.93
C THR A 17 18.92 -0.27 -0.77
N GLN A 18 18.34 -0.36 0.43
CA GLN A 18 19.03 -0.93 1.59
C GLN A 18 19.39 -2.41 1.39
N ALA A 19 18.51 -3.20 0.77
CA ALA A 19 18.81 -4.59 0.43
C ALA A 19 20.04 -4.69 -0.50
N ASP A 20 20.12 -3.82 -1.51
CA ASP A 20 21.25 -3.78 -2.44
C ASP A 20 22.55 -3.31 -1.78
N ASP A 21 22.48 -2.33 -0.89
CA ASP A 21 23.63 -1.90 -0.08
C ASP A 21 24.15 -3.05 0.80
N VAL A 22 23.25 -3.79 1.45
CA VAL A 22 23.60 -4.93 2.31
C VAL A 22 24.21 -6.08 1.49
N ARG A 23 23.69 -6.38 0.29
CA ARG A 23 24.29 -7.37 -0.62
C ARG A 23 25.70 -6.97 -1.03
N ARG A 24 25.88 -5.71 -1.44
CA ARG A 24 27.20 -5.17 -1.79
C ARG A 24 28.19 -5.29 -0.64
N GLU A 25 27.74 -5.04 0.59
CA GLU A 25 28.60 -5.22 1.77
C GLU A 25 28.97 -6.69 2.03
N ALA A 26 28.01 -7.61 1.87
CA ALA A 26 28.28 -9.04 1.98
C ALA A 26 29.31 -9.52 0.95
N ASP A 27 29.22 -9.02 -0.29
CA ASP A 27 30.14 -9.39 -1.37
C ASP A 27 31.52 -8.75 -1.15
N ARG A 28 31.59 -7.50 -0.68
CA ARG A 28 32.85 -6.86 -0.26
C ARG A 28 33.55 -7.65 0.85
N LEU A 29 32.82 -8.10 1.86
CA LEU A 29 33.37 -8.89 2.95
C LEU A 29 34.03 -10.18 2.43
N VAL A 30 33.34 -10.91 1.55
CA VAL A 30 33.87 -12.14 0.96
C VAL A 30 35.11 -11.84 0.11
N ALA A 31 35.04 -10.83 -0.76
CA ALA A 31 36.17 -10.45 -1.62
C ALA A 31 37.41 -10.02 -0.81
N LEU A 32 37.22 -9.31 0.30
CA LEU A 32 38.32 -8.91 1.19
C LEU A 32 38.99 -10.13 1.84
N LEU A 33 38.20 -11.10 2.30
CA LEU A 33 38.70 -12.32 2.94
C LEU A 33 39.43 -13.24 1.96
N ASP A 34 38.95 -13.32 0.72
CA ASP A 34 39.56 -14.14 -0.32
C ASP A 34 40.83 -13.48 -0.89
N SER A 35 40.95 -12.15 -0.87
CA SER A 35 42.14 -11.41 -1.33
C SER A 35 43.27 -11.30 -0.29
N THR A 36 43.02 -11.67 0.96
CA THR A 36 44.03 -11.56 2.03
C THR A 36 45.12 -12.63 1.86
N PRO A 37 46.42 -12.26 1.76
CA PRO A 37 47.53 -13.19 1.45
C PRO A 37 47.96 -14.10 2.61
N TRP A 38 47.15 -14.17 3.67
CA TRP A 38 47.41 -14.98 4.86
C TRP A 38 46.82 -16.39 4.71
N HIS A 39 47.58 -17.40 5.14
CA HIS A 39 47.29 -18.82 4.95
C HIS A 39 47.37 -19.60 6.27
N GLY A 40 46.79 -20.81 6.28
CA GLY A 40 46.76 -21.72 7.42
C GLY A 40 45.39 -21.79 8.10
N ARG A 41 45.27 -22.64 9.12
CA ARG A 41 43.99 -22.97 9.79
C ARG A 41 43.23 -21.76 10.33
N THR A 42 43.94 -20.76 10.84
CA THR A 42 43.35 -19.52 11.34
C THR A 42 42.75 -18.67 10.22
N ALA A 43 43.41 -18.62 9.06
CA ALA A 43 42.89 -17.94 7.88
C ALA A 43 41.66 -18.67 7.33
N GLU A 44 41.66 -20.00 7.29
CA GLU A 44 40.50 -20.82 6.93
C GLU A 44 39.31 -20.57 7.87
N ALA A 45 39.54 -20.54 9.19
CA ALA A 45 38.52 -20.24 10.17
C ALA A 45 37.94 -18.81 10.01
N ALA A 46 38.79 -17.83 9.68
CA ALA A 46 38.35 -16.46 9.40
C ALA A 46 37.47 -16.40 8.13
N ARG A 47 37.88 -17.07 7.04
CA ARG A 47 37.07 -17.17 5.81
C ARG A 47 35.73 -17.86 6.06
N ALA A 48 35.71 -18.94 6.83
CA ALA A 48 34.48 -19.65 7.17
C ALA A 48 33.49 -18.74 7.92
N ARG A 49 33.95 -18.07 8.99
CA ARG A 49 33.11 -17.11 9.75
C ARG A 49 32.65 -15.93 8.90
N GLY A 50 33.50 -15.43 8.03
CA GLY A 50 33.13 -14.32 7.15
C GLY A 50 32.07 -14.71 6.12
N ARG A 51 32.16 -15.93 5.55
CA ARG A 51 31.12 -16.47 4.65
C ARG A 51 29.80 -16.69 5.37
N GLU A 52 29.84 -17.18 6.61
CA GLU A 52 28.65 -17.28 7.47
C GLU A 52 28.01 -15.89 7.68
N ARG A 53 28.82 -14.89 8.06
CA ARG A 53 28.33 -13.51 8.26
C ARG A 53 27.77 -12.90 6.97
N ALA A 54 28.41 -13.12 5.83
CA ALA A 54 27.90 -12.72 4.52
C ALA A 54 26.56 -13.39 4.21
N GLY A 55 26.39 -14.66 4.59
CA GLY A 55 25.11 -15.38 4.51
C GLY A 55 24.01 -14.70 5.33
N VAL A 56 24.30 -14.31 6.58
CA VAL A 56 23.36 -13.56 7.44
C VAL A 56 22.98 -12.21 6.80
N LEU A 57 23.95 -11.47 6.27
CA LEU A 57 23.68 -10.20 5.58
C LEU A 57 22.76 -10.39 4.36
N ARG A 58 23.02 -11.40 3.53
CA ARG A 58 22.13 -11.73 2.39
C ARG A 58 20.73 -12.12 2.85
N GLY A 59 20.61 -12.83 3.97
CA GLY A 59 19.32 -13.11 4.62
C GLY A 59 18.57 -11.83 5.00
N THR A 60 19.25 -10.87 5.63
CA THR A 60 18.66 -9.55 5.95
C THR A 60 18.23 -8.78 4.70
N ALA A 61 19.03 -8.80 3.63
CA ALA A 61 18.64 -8.18 2.36
C ALA A 61 17.37 -8.82 1.77
N ALA A 62 17.21 -10.14 1.86
CA ALA A 62 16.00 -10.82 1.41
C ALA A 62 14.76 -10.43 2.25
N LEU A 63 14.92 -10.19 3.56
CA LEU A 63 13.85 -9.66 4.41
C LEU A 63 13.43 -8.25 3.99
N HIS A 64 14.38 -7.39 3.63
CA HIS A 64 14.09 -6.05 3.10
C HIS A 64 13.29 -6.11 1.79
N ASP A 65 13.66 -6.99 0.86
CA ASP A 65 12.90 -7.17 -0.39
C ASP A 65 11.49 -7.71 -0.17
N THR A 66 11.34 -8.62 0.78
CA THR A 66 10.04 -9.18 1.17
C THR A 66 9.15 -8.08 1.74
N ALA A 67 9.68 -7.26 2.64
CA ALA A 67 8.99 -6.12 3.20
C ALA A 67 8.64 -5.07 2.13
N ALA A 68 9.56 -4.76 1.21
CA ALA A 68 9.30 -3.85 0.09
C ALA A 68 8.14 -4.35 -0.78
N THR A 69 8.15 -5.64 -1.14
CA THR A 69 7.08 -6.26 -1.92
C THR A 69 5.72 -6.22 -1.20
N ALA A 70 5.72 -6.43 0.11
CA ALA A 70 4.51 -6.32 0.92
C ALA A 70 3.97 -4.89 0.97
N LEU A 71 4.85 -3.88 1.09
CA LEU A 71 4.48 -2.47 1.05
C LEU A 71 3.93 -2.06 -0.32
N ASP A 72 4.54 -2.52 -1.42
CA ASP A 72 4.03 -2.27 -2.76
C ASP A 72 2.60 -2.81 -2.90
N ARG A 73 2.36 -4.06 -2.49
CA ARG A 73 1.01 -4.64 -2.49
C ARG A 73 0.04 -3.81 -1.65
N HIS A 74 0.48 -3.34 -0.49
CA HIS A 74 -0.36 -2.53 0.38
C HIS A 74 -0.71 -1.18 -0.26
N ALA A 75 0.25 -0.51 -0.90
CA ALA A 75 0.01 0.75 -1.62
C ALA A 75 -1.06 0.57 -2.71
N HIS A 76 -0.98 -0.51 -3.50
CA HIS A 76 -1.98 -0.83 -4.52
C HIS A 76 -3.37 -1.05 -3.92
N GLU A 77 -3.46 -1.76 -2.81
CA GLU A 77 -4.76 -2.00 -2.16
C GLU A 77 -5.37 -0.71 -1.57
N VAL A 78 -4.53 0.19 -1.04
CA VAL A 78 -4.99 1.50 -0.56
C VAL A 78 -5.53 2.32 -1.72
N GLU A 79 -4.84 2.36 -2.87
CA GLU A 79 -5.34 3.04 -4.07
C GLU A 79 -6.64 2.45 -4.58
N ARG A 80 -6.70 1.13 -4.73
CA ARG A 80 -7.91 0.43 -5.16
C ARG A 80 -9.11 0.81 -4.28
N ARG A 81 -8.93 0.87 -2.96
CA ARG A 81 -10.01 1.28 -2.04
C ARG A 81 -10.38 2.75 -2.19
N ARG A 82 -9.41 3.64 -2.38
CA ARG A 82 -9.67 5.07 -2.63
C ARG A 82 -10.42 5.28 -3.94
N GLU A 83 -10.06 4.56 -4.99
CA GLU A 83 -10.75 4.58 -6.28
C GLU A 83 -12.18 4.07 -6.15
N LEU A 84 -12.39 2.99 -5.39
CA LEU A 84 -13.72 2.46 -5.11
C LEU A 84 -14.58 3.45 -4.32
N ILE A 85 -14.05 4.07 -3.25
CA ILE A 85 -14.72 5.13 -2.51
C ILE A 85 -15.14 6.27 -3.46
N ALA A 86 -14.19 6.79 -4.24
CA ALA A 86 -14.45 7.89 -5.16
C ALA A 86 -15.47 7.50 -6.26
N HIS A 87 -15.50 6.23 -6.67
CA HIS A 87 -16.48 5.72 -7.61
C HIS A 87 -17.88 5.71 -6.98
N VAL A 88 -18.04 5.12 -5.79
CA VAL A 88 -19.33 5.07 -5.09
C VAL A 88 -19.84 6.49 -4.79
N GLU A 89 -18.96 7.39 -4.35
CA GLU A 89 -19.27 8.81 -4.15
C GLU A 89 -19.87 9.45 -5.40
N ARG A 90 -19.23 9.27 -6.56
CA ARG A 90 -19.72 9.83 -7.83
C ARG A 90 -21.06 9.24 -8.23
N VAL A 91 -21.24 7.93 -8.05
CA VAL A 91 -22.50 7.27 -8.41
C VAL A 91 -23.64 7.77 -7.52
N VAL A 92 -23.44 7.83 -6.20
CA VAL A 92 -24.46 8.34 -5.27
C VAL A 92 -24.72 9.82 -5.50
N ALA A 93 -23.70 10.64 -5.74
CA ALA A 93 -23.89 12.05 -6.08
C ALA A 93 -24.76 12.23 -7.33
N GLY A 94 -24.52 11.43 -8.39
CA GLY A 94 -25.35 11.44 -9.60
C GLY A 94 -26.80 11.02 -9.34
N LEU A 95 -27.01 9.97 -8.54
CA LEU A 95 -28.36 9.53 -8.15
C LEU A 95 -29.11 10.59 -7.34
N VAL A 96 -28.42 11.26 -6.40
CA VAL A 96 -29.00 12.35 -5.60
C VAL A 96 -29.37 13.53 -6.49
N GLU A 97 -28.50 13.91 -7.44
CA GLU A 97 -28.78 14.99 -8.38
C GLU A 97 -30.02 14.69 -9.24
N GLU A 98 -30.10 13.48 -9.79
CA GLU A 98 -31.25 13.01 -10.58
C GLU A 98 -32.55 13.02 -9.75
N ALA A 99 -32.51 12.51 -8.51
CA ALA A 99 -33.65 12.49 -7.60
C ALA A 99 -34.11 13.91 -7.24
N VAL A 100 -33.18 14.84 -6.97
CA VAL A 100 -33.53 16.25 -6.69
C VAL A 100 -34.22 16.91 -7.89
N GLN A 101 -33.80 16.61 -9.11
CA GLN A 101 -34.40 17.18 -10.33
C GLN A 101 -35.81 16.64 -10.61
N THR A 102 -36.09 15.41 -10.19
CA THR A 102 -37.36 14.71 -10.48
C THR A 102 -38.37 14.80 -9.34
N ALA A 103 -37.93 15.17 -8.14
CA ALA A 103 -38.76 15.21 -6.94
C ALA A 103 -39.89 16.26 -7.01
N ALA A 104 -41.11 15.83 -6.69
CA ALA A 104 -42.29 16.70 -6.69
C ALA A 104 -42.21 17.83 -5.63
N ASP A 105 -41.48 17.61 -4.54
CA ASP A 105 -41.26 18.58 -3.46
C ASP A 105 -40.07 19.53 -3.71
N GLY A 106 -39.50 19.50 -4.93
CA GLY A 106 -38.28 20.25 -5.26
C GLY A 106 -37.01 19.71 -4.58
N GLY A 107 -37.03 18.46 -4.12
CA GLY A 107 -35.89 17.73 -3.55
C GLY A 107 -35.66 18.01 -2.07
N ALA A 108 -36.67 18.47 -1.31
CA ALA A 108 -36.50 18.80 0.10
C ALA A 108 -36.12 17.55 0.91
N ARG A 109 -36.87 16.45 0.76
CA ARG A 109 -36.59 15.17 1.44
C ARG A 109 -35.27 14.54 1.04
N VAL A 110 -34.93 14.60 -0.25
CA VAL A 110 -33.66 14.06 -0.78
C VAL A 110 -32.45 14.78 -0.16
N ARG A 111 -32.54 16.09 0.09
CA ARG A 111 -31.44 16.88 0.69
C ARG A 111 -31.22 16.60 2.17
N GLU A 112 -32.21 16.05 2.88
CA GLU A 112 -32.06 15.65 4.28
C GLU A 112 -31.33 14.30 4.44
N LEU A 113 -31.11 13.58 3.34
CA LEU A 113 -30.43 12.29 3.36
C LEU A 113 -28.97 12.46 3.80
N VAL A 114 -28.60 11.81 4.90
CA VAL A 114 -27.24 11.85 5.43
C VAL A 114 -26.36 10.89 4.63
N VAL A 115 -25.46 11.46 3.82
CA VAL A 115 -24.41 10.71 3.12
C VAL A 115 -23.09 10.74 3.91
N PRO A 116 -22.24 9.70 3.81
CA PRO A 116 -20.92 9.73 4.42
C PRO A 116 -20.07 10.91 3.90
N PRO A 117 -19.16 11.46 4.72
CA PRO A 117 -18.29 12.53 4.26
C PRO A 117 -17.36 12.06 3.12
N PRO A 118 -16.87 12.95 2.25
CA PRO A 118 -15.94 12.57 1.20
C PRO A 118 -14.66 11.91 1.74
N GLY A 119 -14.22 10.83 1.09
CA GLY A 119 -13.07 10.03 1.45
C GLY A 119 -13.29 9.09 2.64
N ALA A 120 -14.49 9.05 3.21
CA ALA A 120 -14.81 8.22 4.36
C ALA A 120 -14.82 6.73 4.01
N ARG A 121 -14.42 5.87 4.94
CA ARG A 121 -14.37 4.41 4.72
C ARG A 121 -15.76 3.82 4.55
N GLU A 122 -16.74 4.45 5.20
CA GLU A 122 -18.16 4.12 5.24
C GLU A 122 -18.76 4.04 3.83
N TRP A 123 -18.19 4.74 2.84
CA TRP A 123 -18.55 4.59 1.42
C TRP A 123 -18.37 3.18 0.87
N LEU A 124 -17.47 2.37 1.46
CA LEU A 124 -17.29 0.97 1.08
C LEU A 124 -18.44 0.07 1.54
N ASP A 125 -19.22 0.52 2.52
CA ASP A 125 -20.36 -0.20 3.07
C ASP A 125 -21.70 0.25 2.44
N VAL A 126 -21.67 1.29 1.59
CA VAL A 126 -22.85 1.81 0.89
C VAL A 126 -23.26 0.87 -0.24
N ASP A 127 -24.46 0.30 -0.14
CA ASP A 127 -25.11 -0.37 -1.26
C ASP A 127 -25.84 0.63 -2.14
N VAL A 128 -25.26 0.91 -3.31
CA VAL A 128 -25.79 1.83 -4.33
C VAL A 128 -27.22 1.48 -4.73
N ARG A 129 -27.58 0.19 -4.79
CA ARG A 129 -28.94 -0.22 -5.18
C ARG A 129 -29.97 0.15 -4.13
N SER A 130 -29.62 -0.07 -2.87
CA SER A 130 -30.44 0.34 -1.74
C SER A 130 -30.61 1.87 -1.70
N VAL A 131 -29.54 2.63 -1.99
CA VAL A 131 -29.62 4.10 -2.08
C VAL A 131 -30.56 4.54 -3.20
N ALA A 132 -30.46 3.97 -4.40
CA ALA A 132 -31.36 4.28 -5.51
C ALA A 132 -32.84 4.04 -5.15
N ALA A 133 -33.15 2.91 -4.53
CA ALA A 133 -34.52 2.59 -4.11
C ALA A 133 -35.08 3.53 -3.02
N VAL A 134 -34.22 4.05 -2.13
CA VAL A 134 -34.62 5.07 -1.15
C VAL A 134 -34.88 6.40 -1.86
N LEU A 135 -34.01 6.81 -2.79
CA LEU A 135 -34.18 8.06 -3.52
C LEU A 135 -35.42 8.06 -4.41
N GLU A 136 -35.74 6.96 -5.08
CA GLU A 136 -36.99 6.81 -5.85
C GLU A 136 -38.24 6.99 -4.96
N ARG A 137 -38.18 6.53 -3.71
CA ARG A 137 -39.28 6.69 -2.74
C ARG A 137 -39.43 8.12 -2.25
N GLU A 138 -38.31 8.78 -1.96
CA GLU A 138 -38.30 10.15 -1.43
C GLU A 138 -38.58 11.21 -2.51
N ALA A 139 -38.35 10.88 -3.79
CA ALA A 139 -38.67 11.75 -4.92
C ALA A 139 -40.15 11.68 -5.36
N ALA A 140 -40.88 10.63 -4.97
CA ALA A 140 -42.32 10.46 -5.24
C ALA A 140 -43.21 11.37 -4.36
#